data_AF-A0A1C3FAQ5-F1
#
_entry.id   AF-A0A1C3FAQ5-F1
#
_cell.length_a   1.000
_cell.length_b   1.000
_cell.length_c   1.000
_cell.angle_alpha   90.00
_cell.angle_beta   90.00
_cell.angle_gamma   90.00
#
_symmetry.space_group_name_H-M   'P 1'
#
loop_
_entity.id
_entity.type
_entity.pdbx_description
1 polymer ?
#
loop_
_entity_poly.entity_id
_entity_poly.type
_entity_poly.pdbx_seq_one_letter_code
_entity_poly.pdbx_strand_id
1 'polypeptide(L)' 'MIFKDFGRGARIELSKMAKLLGMKFIGYNPKAQQVSLEVQGKGVTYPLEEFIQQYERVCPTT' A
#
# COMPACT_ATOMS: atom_id res chain seq x y z
N MET A 1 8.78 12.92 4.16
CA MET A 1 8.78 11.68 4.97
C MET A 1 9.85 10.74 4.45
N ILE A 2 10.57 10.08 5.36
CA ILE A 2 11.79 9.30 5.09
C ILE A 2 11.38 7.87 4.73
N PHE A 3 11.23 7.56 3.44
CA PHE A 3 10.96 6.21 2.93
C PHE A 3 12.25 5.37 2.80
N LYS A 4 13.05 5.33 3.87
CA LYS A 4 14.29 4.54 3.92
C LYS A 4 14.10 3.36 4.86
N ASP A 5 13.40 2.32 4.40
CA ASP A 5 13.66 0.91 4.76
C ASP A 5 12.54 0.00 4.23
N PHE A 6 12.56 -0.29 2.92
CA PHE A 6 11.65 -1.28 2.31
C PHE A 6 12.10 -2.73 2.59
N GLY A 7 12.17 -3.09 3.88
CA GLY A 7 12.38 -4.46 4.37
C GLY A 7 11.06 -5.18 4.71
N ARG A 8 11.12 -6.21 5.57
CA ARG A 8 9.93 -6.93 6.10
C ARG A 8 8.87 -5.99 6.72
N GLY A 9 9.31 -4.84 7.26
CA GLY A 9 8.43 -3.80 7.82
C GLY A 9 7.47 -3.19 6.80
N ALA A 10 7.92 -2.96 5.56
CA ALA A 10 7.09 -2.30 4.55
C ALA A 10 5.85 -3.11 4.17
N ARG A 11 5.93 -4.45 4.12
CA ARG A 11 4.74 -5.29 3.85
C ARG A 11 3.69 -5.18 4.95
N ILE A 12 4.14 -5.05 6.21
CA ILE A 12 3.24 -4.89 7.36
C ILE A 12 2.54 -3.54 7.28
N GLU A 13 3.29 -2.48 6.98
CA GLU A 13 2.73 -1.13 6.83
C GLU A 13 1.74 -1.04 5.66
N LEU A 14 2.11 -1.54 4.49
CA LEU A 14 1.21 -1.57 3.32
C LEU A 14 -0.04 -2.41 3.57
N SER A 15 0.07 -3.51 4.32
CA SER A 15 -1.08 -4.31 4.75
C SER A 15 -2.02 -3.52 5.67
N LYS A 16 -1.47 -2.77 6.63
CA LYS A 16 -2.27 -1.88 7.51
C LYS A 16 -2.95 -0.77 6.71
N MET A 17 -2.23 -0.10 5.80
CA MET A 17 -2.78 0.94 4.93
C MET A 17 -3.92 0.37 4.07
N ALA A 18 -3.74 -0.81 3.46
CA ALA A 18 -4.75 -1.43 2.63
C ALA A 18 -6.03 -1.71 3.44
N LYS A 19 -5.88 -2.24 4.65
CA LYS A 19 -7.01 -2.50 5.56
C LYS A 19 -7.77 -1.20 5.90
N LEU A 20 -7.07 -0.10 6.15
CA LEU A 20 -7.70 1.20 6.43
C LEU A 20 -8.47 1.75 5.22
N LEU A 21 -8.01 1.45 4.02
CA LEU A 21 -8.70 1.79 2.77
C LEU A 21 -9.82 0.80 2.38
N GLY A 22 -10.13 -0.19 3.22
CA GLY A 22 -11.13 -1.22 2.91
C GLY A 22 -10.69 -2.19 1.82
N MET A 23 -9.39 -2.31 1.57
CA MET A 23 -8.77 -3.18 0.58
C MET A 23 -8.07 -4.35 1.26
N LYS A 24 -7.86 -5.46 0.55
CA LYS A 24 -7.11 -6.61 1.05
C LYS A 24 -5.74 -6.66 0.39
N PHE A 25 -4.68 -6.66 1.21
CA PHE A 25 -3.31 -6.74 0.72
C PHE A 25 -2.99 -8.14 0.17
N ILE A 26 -2.45 -8.19 -1.05
CA ILE A 26 -1.99 -9.42 -1.69
C ILE A 26 -0.46 -9.51 -1.64
N GLY A 27 0.24 -8.43 -2.00
CA GLY A 27 1.70 -8.44 -2.05
C GLY A 27 2.34 -7.10 -2.41
N TYR A 28 3.64 -7.03 -2.24
CA TYR A 28 4.46 -5.87 -2.58
C TYR A 28 5.70 -6.31 -3.35
N ASN A 29 5.90 -5.74 -4.53
CA ASN A 29 7.09 -5.91 -5.36
C ASN A 29 8.01 -4.68 -5.20
N PRO A 30 9.11 -4.80 -4.43
CA PRO A 30 10.03 -3.68 -4.20
C PRO A 30 10.88 -3.33 -5.43
N LYS A 31 11.06 -4.26 -6.38
CA LYS A 31 11.82 -3.97 -7.61
C LYS A 31 11.02 -3.08 -8.55
N ALA A 32 9.73 -3.35 -8.68
CA ALA A 32 8.82 -2.59 -9.53
C ALA A 32 8.12 -1.43 -8.80
N GLN A 33 8.34 -1.30 -7.48
CA GLN A 33 7.63 -0.35 -6.63
C GLN A 33 6.11 -0.45 -6.82
N GLN A 34 5.57 -1.67 -6.70
CA GLN A 34 4.15 -1.96 -6.96
C GLN A 34 3.52 -2.72 -5.81
N VAL A 35 2.27 -2.39 -5.51
CA VAL A 35 1.44 -3.08 -4.51
C VAL A 35 0.25 -3.75 -5.19
N SER A 36 0.03 -5.01 -4.87
CA SER A 36 -1.12 -5.77 -5.34
C SER A 36 -2.15 -5.90 -4.21
N LEU A 37 -3.39 -5.58 -4.53
CA LEU A 37 -4.52 -5.49 -3.61
C LEU A 37 -5.73 -6.19 -4.22
N GLU A 38 -6.68 -6.61 -3.39
CA GLU A 38 -8.01 -7.02 -3.81
C GLU A 38 -9.01 -5.93 -3.38
N VAL A 39 -9.75 -5.42 -4.36
CA VAL A 39 -10.78 -4.39 -4.20
C VAL A 39 -12.09 -4.98 -4.69
N GLN A 40 -13.06 -5.15 -3.78
CA GLN A 40 -14.39 -5.71 -4.11
C GLN A 40 -14.30 -7.05 -4.88
N GLY A 41 -13.39 -7.94 -4.47
CA GLY A 41 -13.18 -9.24 -5.11
C GLY A 41 -12.37 -9.22 -6.41
N LYS A 42 -11.85 -8.06 -6.84
CA LYS A 42 -10.98 -7.94 -8.02
C LYS A 42 -9.54 -7.67 -7.61
N GLY A 43 -8.60 -8.44 -8.15
CA GLY A 43 -7.17 -8.20 -7.98
C GLY A 43 -6.72 -7.00 -8.83
N VAL A 44 -6.08 -6.02 -8.20
CA VAL A 44 -5.56 -4.80 -8.83
C VAL A 44 -4.13 -4.57 -8.36
N THR A 45 -3.29 -4.07 -9.26
CA THR A 45 -1.92 -3.67 -8.93
C THR A 45 -1.75 -2.18 -9.19
N TYR A 46 -1.26 -1.47 -8.19
CA TYR A 46 -0.97 -0.03 -8.26
C TYR A 46 0.54 0.22 -8.17
N PRO A 47 1.03 1.30 -8.78
CA PRO A 47 2.25 1.94 -8.33
C PRO A 47 2.17 2.23 -6.83
N LEU A 48 3.26 1.96 -6.11
CA LEU A 48 3.33 2.14 -4.67
C LEU A 48 3.00 3.58 -4.26
N GLU A 49 3.52 4.56 -5.01
CA GLU A 49 3.30 5.98 -4.75
C GLU A 49 1.82 6.36 -4.84
N GLU A 50 1.11 5.90 -5.88
CA GLU A 50 -0.33 6.17 -6.03
C GLU A 50 -1.14 5.60 -4.87
N PHE A 51 -0.79 4.39 -4.41
CA PHE A 51 -1.43 3.78 -3.26
C PHE A 51 -1.20 4.58 -1.97
N ILE A 52 0.03 5.07 -1.74
CA ILE A 52 0.35 5.91 -0.59
C ILE A 52 -0.43 7.23 -0.66
N GLN A 53 -0.49 7.88 -1.82
CA GLN A 53 -1.27 9.11 -1.99
C GLN A 53 -2.76 8.90 -1.70
N GLN A 54 -3.33 7.75 -2.10
CA GLN A 54 -4.71 7.41 -1.74
C GLN A 54 -4.89 7.25 -0.23
N TYR A 55 -3.93 6.57 0.42
CA TYR A 55 -3.92 6.43 1.87
C TYR A 55 -3.87 7.79 2.58
N GLU A 56 -2.96 8.68 2.18
CA GLU A 56 -2.79 10.02 2.77
C GLU A 56 -4.03 10.91 2.60
N ARG A 57 -4.79 10.75 1.51
CA ARG A 57 -6.07 11.47 1.31
C ARG A 57 -7.14 11.04 2.29
N VAL A 58 -7.18 9.76 2.67
CA VAL A 58 -8.20 9.20 3.59
C VAL A 58 -7.78 9.37 5.05
N CYS A 59 -6.47 9.27 5.31
CA CYS A 59 -5.88 9.45 6.62
C CYS A 59 -4.87 10.60 6.55
N PRO A 60 -5.31 11.87 6.57
CA PRO A 60 -4.39 13.00 6.63
C PRO A 60 -3.58 12.86 7.92
N THR A 61 -2.29 12.59 7.80
CA THR A 61 -1.36 12.63 8.91
C THR A 61 -1.17 14.10 9.29
N THR A 62 -1.96 14.56 10.27
CA THR A 62 -1.74 15.84 10.97
C THR A 62 -0.34 15.95 11.54
#